data_AF-A0A9E5KAG3-F1
#
_entry.id   AF-A0A9E5KAG3-F1
#
_cell.length_a   1.000
_cell.length_b   1.000
_cell.length_c   1.000
_cell.angle_alpha   90.00
_cell.angle_beta   90.00
_cell.angle_gamma   90.00
#
_symmetry.space_group_name_H-M   'P 1'
#
loop_
_entity.id
_entity.type
_entity.pdbx_description
1 polymer ?
#
loop_
_entity_poly.entity_id
_entity_poly.type
_entity_poly.pdbx_seq_one_letter_code
_entity_poly.pdbx_strand_id
1 'polypeptide(L)' 'MIQNDKELAVTQDRITYFLDLLVRLRISSRPEELALITSGYRAEVERMQGEVLDYLTLPATQTTAKAS' A
#
# COMPACT_ATOMS: atom_id res chain seq x y z
N MET A 1 6.15 8.64 1.32
CA MET A 1 5.64 9.41 2.47
C MET A 1 4.39 10.16 2.05
N ILE A 2 3.28 9.89 2.74
CA ILE A 2 1.96 10.51 2.53
C ILE A 2 1.92 11.85 3.28
N GLN A 3 1.39 12.89 2.64
CA GLN A 3 1.42 14.26 3.18
C GLN A 3 0.03 14.85 3.44
N ASN A 4 -1.00 14.30 2.81
CA ASN A 4 -2.37 14.82 2.86
C ASN A 4 -3.39 13.71 2.61
N ASP A 5 -4.66 14.00 2.87
CA ASP A 5 -5.73 12.99 2.83
C ASP A 5 -5.97 12.46 1.41
N LYS A 6 -5.63 13.25 0.39
CA LYS A 6 -5.70 12.83 -1.01
C LYS A 6 -4.64 11.77 -1.32
N GLU A 7 -3.41 11.97 -0.85
CA GLU A 7 -2.34 10.97 -0.98
C GLU A 7 -2.62 9.73 -0.14
N LEU A 8 -3.25 9.89 1.03
CA LEU A 8 -3.73 8.76 1.84
C LEU A 8 -4.71 7.91 1.04
N ALA A 9 -5.75 8.52 0.47
CA ALA A 9 -6.76 7.82 -0.33
C ALA A 9 -6.12 7.10 -1.54
N VAL A 10 -5.26 7.79 -2.29
CA VAL A 10 -4.54 7.19 -3.43
C VAL A 10 -3.68 6.00 -2.98
N THR A 11 -3.04 6.07 -1.82
CA THR A 11 -2.19 4.98 -1.31
C THR A 11 -3.04 3.78 -0.88
N GLN A 12 -4.19 4.02 -0.24
CA GLN A 12 -5.15 2.96 0.12
C GLN A 12 -5.73 2.26 -1.12
N ASP A 13 -6.05 3.01 -2.18
CA ASP A 13 -6.52 2.46 -3.46
C ASP A 13 -5.42 1.58 -4.11
N ARG A 14 -4.17 2.04 -4.07
CA ARG A 14 -3.02 1.26 -4.60
C ARG A 14 -2.81 -0.03 -3.82
N ILE A 15 -2.91 0.00 -2.48
CA ILE A 15 -2.85 -1.21 -1.66
C ILE A 15 -3.93 -2.20 -2.08
N THR A 16 -5.17 -1.74 -2.22
CA THR A 16 -6.31 -2.58 -2.63
C THR A 16 -6.05 -3.23 -3.99
N TYR A 17 -5.59 -2.44 -4.97
CA TYR A 17 -5.23 -2.94 -6.29
C TYR A 17 -4.15 -4.04 -6.24
N PHE A 18 -3.08 -3.86 -5.45
CA PHE A 18 -2.03 -4.87 -5.36
C PHE A 18 -2.48 -6.13 -4.61
N LEU A 19 -3.33 -6.01 -3.59
CA LEU A 19 -3.92 -7.15 -2.91
C LEU A 19 -4.80 -7.97 -3.88
N ASP A 20 -5.59 -7.31 -4.71
CA ASP A 20 -6.38 -7.99 -5.75
C ASP A 20 -5.50 -8.71 -6.77
N LEU A 21 -4.37 -8.10 -7.15
CA LEU A 21 -3.40 -8.74 -8.05
C LEU A 21 -2.77 -9.98 -7.38
N LEU A 22 -2.43 -9.90 -6.09
CA LEU A 22 -1.92 -11.04 -5.32
C LEU A 22 -2.93 -12.18 -5.24
N VAL A 23 -4.23 -11.88 -5.05
CA VAL A 23 -5.30 -12.89 -5.08
C VAL A 23 -5.35 -13.60 -6.43
N ARG A 24 -5.26 -12.86 -7.54
CA ARG A 24 -5.25 -13.44 -8.89
C ARG A 24 -4.02 -14.32 -9.11
N LEU A 25 -2.83 -13.82 -8.76
CA LEU A 25 -1.56 -14.55 -8.92
C LEU A 25 -1.53 -15.83 -8.08
N ARG A 26 -2.10 -15.81 -6.86
CA ARG A 26 -2.25 -17.01 -6.02
C ARG A 26 -3.00 -18.14 -6.73
N ILE A 27 -3.96 -17.82 -7.61
CA ILE A 27 -4.77 -18.80 -8.35
C ILE A 27 -4.09 -19.21 -9.65
N SER A 28 -3.46 -18.26 -10.36
CA SER A 28 -2.96 -18.49 -11.72
C SER A 28 -1.50 -18.95 -11.80
N SER A 29 -0.68 -18.70 -10.78
CA SER A 29 0.74 -19.05 -10.79
C SER A 29 0.98 -20.50 -10.39
N ARG A 30 2.08 -21.09 -10.88
CA ARG A 30 2.56 -22.38 -10.39
C ARG A 30 3.02 -22.26 -8.94
N PRO A 31 2.77 -23.27 -8.07
CA PRO A 31 3.15 -23.20 -6.66
C PRO A 31 4.62 -22.88 -6.41
N GLU A 32 5.52 -23.45 -7.21
CA GLU A 32 6.97 -23.28 -7.11
C GLU A 32 7.47 -21.89 -7.54
N GLU A 33 6.71 -21.18 -8.38
CA GLU A 33 7.04 -19.83 -8.87
C GLU A 33 6.34 -18.73 -8.06
N LEU A 34 5.28 -19.06 -7.32
CA LEU A 34 4.38 -18.11 -6.67
C LEU A 34 5.13 -17.14 -5.74
N ALA A 35 6.04 -17.65 -4.91
CA ALA A 35 6.77 -16.84 -3.94
C ALA A 35 7.65 -15.78 -4.61
N LEU A 36 8.29 -16.16 -5.72
CA LEU A 36 9.16 -15.30 -6.52
C LEU A 36 8.35 -14.21 -7.23
N ILE A 37 7.30 -14.61 -7.96
CA ILE A 37 6.46 -13.68 -8.76
C ILE A 37 5.73 -12.67 -7.87
N THR A 38 5.31 -13.08 -6.67
CA THR A 38 4.58 -12.19 -5.77
C THR A 38 5.47 -11.34 -4.86
N SER A 39 6.78 -11.61 -4.80
CA SER A 39 7.70 -10.96 -3.83
C SER A 39 7.69 -9.44 -3.89
N GLY A 40 7.80 -8.85 -5.09
CA GLY A 40 7.81 -7.39 -5.27
C GLY A 40 6.49 -6.73 -4.87
N TYR A 41 5.35 -7.35 -5.21
CA TYR A 41 4.04 -6.84 -4.84
C TYR A 41 3.80 -6.88 -3.33
N ARG A 42 4.22 -7.96 -2.65
CA ARG A 42 4.13 -8.05 -1.18
C ARG A 42 4.96 -6.96 -0.50
N ALA A 43 6.22 -6.80 -0.92
CA ALA A 43 7.11 -5.79 -0.36
C ALA A 43 6.56 -4.36 -0.55
N GLU A 44 5.98 -4.06 -1.71
CA GLU A 44 5.37 -2.76 -1.97
C GLU A 44 4.11 -2.52 -1.11
N VAL A 45 3.27 -3.55 -0.91
CA VAL A 45 2.12 -3.46 0.00
C VAL A 45 2.57 -3.18 1.43
N GLU A 46 3.56 -3.92 1.94
CA GLU A 46 4.10 -3.73 3.29
C GLU A 46 4.66 -2.32 3.48
N ARG A 47 5.42 -1.82 2.49
CA ARG A 47 5.95 -0.45 2.49
C ARG A 47 4.83 0.59 2.55
N MET A 48 3.81 0.49 1.69
CA MET A 48 2.69 1.44 1.66
C MET A 48 1.83 1.37 2.92
N GLN A 49 1.62 0.18 3.49
CA GLN A 49 0.93 0.03 4.76
C GLN A 49 1.68 0.75 5.89
N GLY A 50 3.01 0.66 5.90
CA GLY A 50 3.85 1.46 6.80
C GLY A 50 3.59 2.95 6.65
N GLU A 51 3.61 3.48 5.42
CA GLU A 51 3.35 4.90 5.17
C GLU A 51 1.95 5.35 5.59
N VAL A 52 0.93 4.50 5.41
CA VAL A 52 -0.44 4.75 5.86
C VAL A 52 -0.51 4.84 7.38
N LEU A 53 0.10 3.90 8.09
CA LEU A 53 0.12 3.89 9.56
C LEU A 53 0.90 5.08 10.13
N ASP A 54 2.06 5.39 9.54
CA ASP A 54 2.85 6.56 9.90
C ASP A 54 2.01 7.84 9.77
N TYR A 55 1.26 7.98 8.67
CA TYR A 55 0.40 9.14 8.45
C TYR A 55 -0.79 9.22 9.43
N LEU A 56 -1.49 8.11 9.63
CA LEU A 56 -2.69 8.07 10.49
C LEU A 56 -2.37 8.22 11.98
N THR A 57 -1.11 8.05 12.38
CA THR A 57 -0.65 8.29 13.76
C THR A 57 -0.16 9.72 13.99
N LEU A 58 -0.11 10.57 12.95
CA LEU A 58 0.15 12.00 13.11
C LEU A 58 -1.09 12.72 13.65
N PRO A 59 -0.91 13.75 14.50
CA PRO A 59 -2.02 14.61 14.91
C PRO A 59 -2.66 15.30 13.70
N ALA A 60 -4.00 15.33 13.64
CA ALA A 60 -4.75 15.91 12.51
C ALA A 60 -4.41 17.38 12.19
N THR A 61 -3.91 18.14 13.17
CA THR A 61 -3.43 19.51 12.99
C THR A 61 -2.11 19.62 12.23
N GLN A 62 -1.29 18.58 12.20
CA GLN A 62 -0.05 18.51 11.42
C GLN A 62 -0.31 18.04 9.99
N THR A 63 -1.43 17.34 9.80
CA THR A 63 -1.85 16.73 8.55
C THR A 63 -2.42 17.75 7.55
N THR A 64 -3.11 18.78 8.03
CA THR A 64 -3.65 19.88 7.19
C THR A 64 -2.63 20.98 6.87
N ALA A 65 -1.64 21.19 7.73
CA ALA A 65 -0.62 22.25 7.56
C ALA A 65 0.34 22.00 6.38
N LYS A 66 0.48 20.75 5.91
CA LYS A 66 1.28 20.40 4.72
C LYS A 66 0.51 20.48 3.40
N ALA A 67 -0.79 20.75 3.45
CA ALA A 67 -1.65 20.85 2.26
C ALA A 67 -1.72 22.28 1.67
N SER A 68 -0.86 23.20 2.13
CA SER A 68 -0.80 24.61 1.72
C SER A 68 0.37 24.89 0.79
#